data_AF-A0A1S8B1F1-F1
#
_entry.id   AF-A0A1S8B1F1-F1
#
_cell.length_a   1.000
_cell.length_b   1.000
_cell.length_c   1.000
_cell.angle_alpha   90.00
_cell.angle_beta   90.00
_cell.angle_gamma   90.00
#
_symmetry.space_group_name_H-M   'P 1'
#
loop_
_entity.id
_entity.type
_entity.pdbx_description
1 polymer ?
#
loop_
_entity_poly.entity_id
_entity_poly.type
_entity_poly.pdbx_seq_one_letter_code
_entity_poly.pdbx_strand_id
1 'polypeptide(L)'
;MTSDDRYKLFGVYASPSVFDALEAVLYEEAGVVDYADYFEPTVSSVPVGDPGADATAQLVADLVADFADLYDAADFEAARAVDPEAFELAQLAADPETVARARERFQAAATIQETDSRTVHTAILTAALDEADDPE
;
A
#
# COMPACT_ATOMS: atom_id res chain seq x y z
N MET A 1 16.84 10.22 24.09
CA MET A 1 15.60 9.56 23.66
C MET A 1 15.96 8.80 22.41
N THR A 2 16.05 7.48 22.51
CA THR A 2 16.34 6.62 21.37
C THR A 2 15.19 5.63 21.36
N SER A 3 14.03 6.12 20.92
CA SER A 3 13.06 5.21 20.33
C SER A 3 13.77 4.64 19.10
N ASP A 4 13.74 3.33 18.99
CA ASP A 4 14.08 2.64 17.74
C ASP A 4 12.99 3.03 16.73
N ASP A 5 13.07 4.24 16.20
CA ASP A 5 12.11 4.81 15.24
C ASP A 5 12.36 4.13 13.90
N ARG A 6 11.72 2.97 13.75
CA ARG A 6 11.81 2.14 12.57
C ARG A 6 10.41 1.84 12.06
N TYR A 7 10.24 2.03 10.77
CA TYR A 7 9.09 1.52 10.07
C TYR A 7 9.16 0.00 9.95
N LYS A 8 7.98 -0.61 9.95
CA LYS A 8 7.79 -2.02 9.70
C LYS A 8 7.38 -2.20 8.25
N LEU A 9 8.02 -3.13 7.55
CA LEU A 9 7.60 -3.51 6.21
C LEU A 9 6.34 -4.38 6.25
N PHE A 10 5.44 -4.10 5.32
CA PHE A 10 4.18 -4.79 5.15
C PHE A 10 3.90 -4.95 3.66
N GLY A 11 3.71 -6.22 3.25
CA GLY A 11 3.44 -6.57 1.88
C GLY A 11 1.94 -6.51 1.54
N VAL A 12 1.62 -5.84 0.45
CA VAL A 12 0.31 -5.84 -0.20
C VAL A 12 0.42 -6.43 -1.60
N TYR A 13 -0.68 -6.99 -2.09
CA TYR A 13 -0.73 -7.53 -3.44
C TYR A 13 -1.34 -6.48 -4.33
N ALA A 14 -0.64 -6.09 -5.37
CA ALA A 14 -1.08 -5.09 -6.34
C ALA A 14 -1.22 -5.76 -7.71
N SER A 15 -2.17 -5.28 -8.51
CA SER A 15 -2.14 -5.54 -9.95
C SER A 15 -0.94 -4.81 -10.58
N PRO A 16 -0.45 -5.21 -11.76
CA PRO A 16 0.70 -4.56 -12.39
C PRO A 16 0.52 -3.03 -12.53
N SER A 17 -0.67 -2.58 -12.94
CA SER A 17 -0.96 -1.15 -13.07
C SER A 17 -0.91 -0.39 -11.75
N VAL A 18 -1.33 -1.01 -10.65
CA VAL A 18 -1.23 -0.41 -9.31
C VAL A 18 0.21 -0.41 -8.83
N PHE A 19 0.97 -1.46 -9.14
CA PHE A 19 2.39 -1.53 -8.82
C PHE A 19 3.18 -0.44 -9.56
N ASP A 20 2.95 -0.27 -10.86
CA ASP A 20 3.53 0.80 -11.68
C ASP A 20 3.18 2.19 -11.12
N ALA A 21 1.93 2.39 -10.67
CA ALA A 21 1.50 3.65 -10.07
C ALA A 21 2.19 3.91 -8.71
N LEU A 22 2.38 2.90 -7.87
CA LEU A 22 3.16 3.03 -6.63
C LEU A 22 4.62 3.37 -6.92
N GLU A 23 5.22 2.76 -7.94
CA GLU A 23 6.58 3.09 -8.38
C GLU A 23 6.69 4.54 -8.85
N ALA A 24 5.71 5.03 -9.61
CA ALA A 24 5.65 6.43 -10.04
C ALA A 24 5.59 7.38 -8.85
N VAL A 25 4.69 7.15 -7.89
CA VAL A 25 4.59 7.95 -6.66
C VAL A 25 5.93 7.99 -5.92
N LEU A 26 6.58 6.84 -5.73
CA LEU A 26 7.85 6.77 -5.01
C LEU A 26 9.01 7.41 -5.78
N TYR A 27 9.00 7.33 -7.11
CA TYR A 27 9.94 8.06 -7.94
C TYR A 27 9.75 9.58 -7.80
N GLU A 28 8.52 10.06 -7.84
CA GLU A 28 8.19 11.49 -7.78
C GLU A 28 8.44 12.08 -6.40
N GLU A 29 8.02 11.40 -5.34
CA GLU A 29 8.15 11.90 -3.97
C GLU A 29 9.54 11.67 -3.36
N ALA A 30 10.16 10.54 -3.66
CA ALA A 30 11.37 10.09 -2.97
C ALA A 30 12.56 9.80 -3.90
N GLY A 31 12.38 9.87 -5.23
CA GLY A 31 13.44 9.57 -6.20
C GLY A 31 13.81 8.09 -6.28
N VAL A 32 12.93 7.20 -5.82
CA VAL A 32 13.15 5.74 -5.87
C VAL A 32 12.99 5.26 -7.31
N VAL A 33 14.04 4.67 -7.87
CA VAL A 33 14.08 4.27 -9.30
C VAL A 33 13.74 2.79 -9.52
N ASP A 34 13.94 1.95 -8.51
CA ASP A 34 13.70 0.51 -8.60
C ASP A 34 12.91 0.09 -7.36
N TYR A 35 11.58 0.22 -7.42
CA TYR A 35 10.73 -0.03 -6.26
C TYR A 35 10.80 -1.50 -5.81
N ALA A 36 10.85 -2.41 -6.77
CA ALA A 36 10.91 -3.85 -6.52
C ALA A 36 12.16 -4.26 -5.73
N ASP A 37 13.31 -3.64 -5.99
CA ASP A 37 14.56 -3.91 -5.26
C ASP A 37 14.73 -3.02 -4.01
N TYR A 38 14.07 -1.85 -3.95
CA TYR A 38 14.26 -0.86 -2.89
C TYR A 38 13.99 -1.40 -1.48
N PHE A 39 12.89 -2.13 -1.31
CA PHE A 39 12.57 -2.80 -0.06
C PHE A 39 12.97 -4.27 -0.13
N GLU A 40 14.26 -4.53 0.03
CA GLU A 40 14.79 -5.89 0.06
C GLU A 40 13.99 -6.76 1.06
N PRO A 41 13.42 -7.89 0.63
CA PRO A 41 12.54 -8.72 1.46
C PRO A 41 13.26 -9.38 2.65
N THR A 42 14.59 -9.28 2.71
CA THR A 42 15.40 -9.78 3.83
C THR A 42 15.43 -8.82 5.02
N VAL A 43 15.07 -7.55 4.81
CA VAL A 43 15.03 -6.51 5.82
C VAL A 43 13.61 -6.40 6.37
N SER A 44 13.44 -6.51 7.69
CA SER A 44 12.09 -6.49 8.30
C SER A 44 11.62 -5.08 8.70
N SER A 45 12.55 -4.13 8.73
CA SER A 45 12.32 -2.77 9.19
C SER A 45 13.33 -1.79 8.61
N VAL A 46 12.88 -0.56 8.37
CA VAL A 46 13.67 0.52 7.75
C VAL A 46 13.74 1.68 8.74
N PRO A 47 14.89 2.38 8.89
CA PRO A 47 14.96 3.57 9.74
C PRO A 47 14.01 4.66 9.26
N VAL A 48 13.39 5.38 10.19
CA VAL A 48 12.67 6.62 9.89
C VAL A 48 13.64 7.68 9.36
N GLY A 49 13.20 8.48 8.40
CA GLY A 49 14.04 9.43 7.65
C GLY A 49 14.63 8.84 6.37
N ASP A 50 14.25 7.61 6.02
CA ASP A 50 14.47 7.06 4.68
C ASP A 50 13.39 7.61 3.74
N PRO A 51 13.75 8.29 2.63
CA PRO A 51 12.78 8.98 1.78
C PRO A 51 11.66 8.07 1.24
N GLY A 52 12.00 6.87 0.77
CA GLY A 52 11.00 5.92 0.26
C GLY A 52 10.13 5.34 1.38
N ALA A 53 10.73 5.07 2.55
CA ALA A 53 9.99 4.60 3.70
C ALA A 53 9.06 5.67 4.28
N ASP A 54 9.49 6.93 4.34
CA ASP A 54 8.68 8.06 4.78
C ASP A 54 7.49 8.29 3.82
N ALA A 55 7.71 8.22 2.50
CA ALA A 55 6.66 8.34 1.50
C ALA A 55 5.62 7.21 1.60
N THR A 56 6.07 5.95 1.68
CA THR A 56 5.13 4.83 1.89
C THR A 56 4.43 4.90 3.25
N ALA A 57 5.09 5.42 4.29
CA ALA A 57 4.49 5.56 5.62
C ALA A 57 3.35 6.58 5.61
N GLN A 58 3.54 7.69 4.90
CA GLN A 58 2.49 8.69 4.68
C GLN A 58 1.32 8.09 3.90
N LEU A 59 1.59 7.44 2.76
CA LEU A 59 0.56 6.77 1.95
C LEU A 59 -0.28 5.78 2.77
N VAL A 60 0.37 4.94 3.60
CA VAL A 60 -0.34 3.96 4.42
C VAL A 60 -1.12 4.63 5.56
N ALA A 61 -0.60 5.74 6.11
CA ALA A 61 -1.33 6.52 7.12
C ALA A 61 -2.62 7.10 6.55
N ASP A 62 -2.57 7.70 5.36
CA ASP A 62 -3.71 8.27 4.66
C ASP A 62 -4.71 7.16 4.28
N LEU A 63 -4.22 6.04 3.72
CA LEU A 63 -5.04 4.85 3.43
C LEU A 63 -5.81 4.32 4.65
N VAL A 64 -5.21 4.38 5.85
CA VAL A 64 -5.86 3.97 7.10
C VAL A 64 -6.86 5.01 7.59
N ALA A 65 -6.56 6.30 7.42
CA ALA A 65 -7.42 7.41 7.80
C ALA A 65 -8.70 7.42 6.96
N ASP A 66 -8.55 7.34 5.64
CA ASP A 66 -9.62 7.50 4.66
C ASP A 66 -10.19 6.16 4.18
N PHE A 67 -9.87 5.07 4.87
CA PHE A 67 -10.24 3.71 4.46
C PHE A 67 -11.73 3.53 4.15
N ALA A 68 -12.62 4.23 4.88
CA ALA A 68 -14.06 4.11 4.67
C ALA A 68 -14.46 4.70 3.31
N ASP A 69 -13.98 5.90 3.00
CA ASP A 69 -14.23 6.57 1.73
C ASP A 69 -13.60 5.81 0.57
N LEU A 70 -12.36 5.34 0.74
CA LEU A 70 -11.66 4.48 -0.23
C LEU A 70 -12.40 3.16 -0.47
N TYR A 71 -12.97 2.56 0.58
CA TYR A 71 -13.75 1.32 0.45
C TYR A 71 -15.03 1.54 -0.35
N ASP A 72 -15.71 2.67 -0.16
CA ASP A 72 -16.91 3.02 -0.91
C ASP A 72 -16.58 3.38 -2.38
N ALA A 73 -15.43 3.98 -2.65
CA ALA A 73 -14.95 4.32 -3.99
C ALA A 73 -14.34 3.12 -4.76
N ALA A 74 -13.87 2.09 -4.05
CA ALA A 74 -13.14 0.99 -4.64
C ALA A 74 -13.97 0.12 -5.62
N ASP A 75 -13.45 -0.05 -6.83
CA ASP A 75 -14.02 -0.96 -7.83
C ASP A 75 -13.53 -2.41 -7.60
N PHE A 76 -14.20 -3.11 -6.69
CA PHE A 76 -13.91 -4.51 -6.39
C PHE A 76 -14.21 -5.45 -7.58
N GLU A 77 -15.10 -5.08 -8.50
CA GLU A 77 -15.41 -5.92 -9.66
C GLU A 77 -14.26 -5.87 -10.67
N ALA A 78 -13.72 -4.68 -10.95
CA ALA A 78 -12.52 -4.52 -11.76
C ALA A 78 -11.33 -5.27 -11.15
N ALA A 79 -11.14 -5.18 -9.83
CA ALA A 79 -10.06 -5.90 -9.15
C ALA A 79 -10.20 -7.44 -9.25
N ARG A 80 -11.43 -7.98 -9.23
CA ARG A 80 -11.69 -9.43 -9.41
C ARG A 80 -11.40 -9.90 -10.84
N ALA A 81 -11.44 -9.01 -11.83
CA ALA A 81 -11.18 -9.33 -13.22
C ALA A 81 -9.66 -9.40 -13.54
N VAL A 82 -8.81 -8.95 -12.62
CA VAL A 82 -7.35 -9.05 -12.75
C VAL A 82 -6.94 -10.52 -12.75
N ASP A 83 -5.98 -10.87 -13.61
CA ASP A 83 -5.44 -12.22 -13.70
C ASP A 83 -4.81 -12.64 -12.35
N PRO A 84 -5.19 -13.82 -11.80
CA PRO A 84 -4.75 -14.24 -10.47
C PRO A 84 -3.24 -14.54 -10.37
N GLU A 85 -2.55 -14.71 -11.50
CA GLU A 85 -1.10 -14.93 -11.59
C GLU A 85 -0.31 -13.64 -11.85
N ALA A 86 -1.00 -12.54 -12.20
CA ALA A 86 -0.38 -11.26 -12.52
C ALA A 86 -0.14 -10.35 -11.30
N PHE A 87 -0.56 -10.75 -10.10
CA PHE A 87 -0.38 -9.91 -8.90
C PHE A 87 1.09 -9.89 -8.43
N GLU A 88 1.55 -8.70 -8.09
CA GLU A 88 2.89 -8.44 -7.58
C GLU A 88 2.83 -8.09 -6.09
N LEU A 89 3.89 -8.45 -5.35
CA LEU A 89 4.00 -8.14 -3.93
C LEU A 89 4.72 -6.80 -3.76
N ALA A 90 3.96 -5.76 -3.44
CA ALA A 90 4.47 -4.43 -3.14
C ALA A 90 4.78 -4.32 -1.64
N GLN A 91 6.00 -3.89 -1.29
CA GLN A 91 6.38 -3.65 0.11
C GLN A 91 6.15 -2.19 0.47
N LEU A 92 5.41 -1.94 1.54
CA LEU A 92 5.18 -0.60 2.08
C LEU A 92 5.76 -0.52 3.49
N ALA A 93 6.45 0.57 3.80
CA ALA A 93 6.91 0.86 5.14
C ALA A 93 5.87 1.71 5.86
N ALA A 94 5.57 1.41 7.13
CA ALA A 94 4.75 2.28 7.97
C ALA A 94 5.01 2.00 9.45
N ASP A 95 4.50 2.87 10.32
CA ASP A 95 4.56 2.64 11.76
C ASP A 95 3.90 1.29 12.12
N PRO A 96 4.44 0.53 13.10
CA PRO A 96 3.91 -0.77 13.47
C PRO A 96 2.42 -0.75 13.84
N GLU A 97 1.93 0.33 14.45
CA GLU A 97 0.52 0.52 14.79
C GLU A 97 -0.34 0.76 13.53
N THR A 98 0.15 1.58 12.60
CA THR A 98 -0.52 1.83 11.31
C THR A 98 -0.59 0.55 10.47
N VAL A 99 0.49 -0.24 10.44
CA VAL A 99 0.50 -1.57 9.79
C VAL A 99 -0.55 -2.50 10.40
N ALA A 100 -0.67 -2.52 11.73
CA ALA A 100 -1.69 -3.35 12.38
C ALA A 100 -3.10 -2.92 11.97
N ARG A 101 -3.38 -1.62 12.03
CA ARG A 101 -4.66 -1.03 11.62
C ARG A 101 -5.01 -1.30 10.16
N ALA A 102 -4.04 -1.18 9.25
CA ALA A 102 -4.22 -1.47 7.83
C ALA A 102 -4.59 -2.95 7.63
N ARG A 103 -3.86 -3.88 8.26
CA ARG A 103 -4.15 -5.31 8.18
C ARG A 103 -5.54 -5.67 8.70
N GLU A 104 -5.94 -5.10 9.84
CA GLU A 104 -7.27 -5.30 10.41
C GLU A 104 -8.37 -4.84 9.44
N ARG A 105 -8.20 -3.65 8.83
CA ARG A 105 -9.14 -3.10 7.85
C ARG A 105 -9.20 -3.95 6.58
N PHE A 106 -8.06 -4.33 6.00
CA PHE A 106 -8.03 -5.19 4.82
C PHE A 106 -8.65 -6.56 5.08
N GLN A 107 -8.39 -7.16 6.25
CA GLN A 107 -8.99 -8.42 6.63
C GLN A 107 -10.51 -8.30 6.80
N ALA A 108 -10.99 -7.22 7.42
CA ALA A 108 -12.41 -6.94 7.54
C ALA A 108 -13.07 -6.76 6.17
N ALA A 109 -12.46 -5.97 5.28
CA ALA A 109 -12.94 -5.75 3.92
C ALA A 109 -13.00 -7.04 3.10
N ALA A 110 -11.97 -7.89 3.17
CA ALA A 110 -11.96 -9.20 2.50
C ALA A 110 -13.06 -10.13 3.02
N THR A 111 -13.34 -10.07 4.33
CA THR A 111 -14.43 -10.83 4.95
C THR A 111 -15.81 -10.34 4.45
N ILE A 112 -16.01 -9.02 4.40
CA ILE A 112 -17.28 -8.41 3.97
C ILE A 112 -17.54 -8.65 2.48
N GLN A 113 -16.50 -8.53 1.64
CA GLN A 113 -16.61 -8.73 0.20
C GLN A 113 -16.53 -10.20 -0.23
N GLU A 114 -16.38 -11.12 0.71
CA GLU A 114 -16.23 -12.56 0.47
C GLU A 114 -15.20 -12.86 -0.63
N THR A 115 -14.06 -12.17 -0.59
CA THR A 115 -13.03 -12.21 -1.63
C THR A 115 -11.64 -12.33 -1.03
N ASP A 116 -10.65 -12.66 -1.85
CA ASP A 116 -9.26 -12.77 -1.41
C ASP A 116 -8.62 -11.40 -1.16
N SER A 117 -7.53 -11.42 -0.38
CA SER A 117 -6.79 -10.21 -0.03
C SER A 117 -6.19 -9.50 -1.24
N ARG A 118 -5.92 -10.20 -2.35
CA ARG A 118 -5.33 -9.59 -3.55
C ARG A 118 -6.33 -8.64 -4.20
N THR A 119 -7.57 -9.11 -4.34
CA THR A 119 -8.68 -8.30 -4.83
C THR A 119 -8.86 -7.05 -3.97
N VAL A 120 -8.92 -7.21 -2.63
CA VAL A 120 -9.12 -6.06 -1.73
C VAL A 120 -7.96 -5.09 -1.76
N HIS A 121 -6.71 -5.58 -1.66
CA HIS A 121 -5.53 -4.71 -1.70
C HIS A 121 -5.50 -3.89 -2.98
N THR A 122 -5.67 -4.53 -4.15
CA THR A 122 -5.71 -3.84 -5.44
C THR A 122 -6.85 -2.83 -5.50
N ALA A 123 -8.08 -3.19 -5.14
CA ALA A 123 -9.22 -2.29 -5.28
C ALA A 123 -9.07 -1.00 -4.44
N ILE A 124 -8.63 -1.14 -3.19
CA ILE A 124 -8.42 -0.01 -2.28
C ILE A 124 -7.23 0.84 -2.71
N LEU A 125 -6.12 0.21 -3.10
CA LEU A 125 -4.93 0.95 -3.57
C LEU A 125 -5.21 1.69 -4.88
N THR A 126 -5.98 1.09 -5.79
CA THR A 126 -6.43 1.80 -7.00
C THR A 126 -7.21 3.06 -6.62
N ALA A 127 -8.19 2.97 -5.72
CA ALA A 127 -8.96 4.13 -5.27
C ALA A 127 -8.07 5.20 -4.63
N ALA A 128 -7.12 4.80 -3.77
CA ALA A 128 -6.22 5.73 -3.09
C ALA A 128 -5.29 6.47 -4.06
N LEU A 129 -4.82 5.80 -5.12
CA LEU A 129 -3.92 6.40 -6.10
C LEU A 129 -4.67 7.26 -7.13
N ASP A 130 -5.93 6.94 -7.43
CA ASP A 130 -6.79 7.77 -8.28
C ASP A 130 -7.14 9.10 -7.58
N GLU A 131 -7.41 9.07 -6.26
CA GLU A 131 -7.66 10.27 -5.46
C GLU A 131 -6.41 11.17 -5.33
N ALA A 132 -5.21 10.58 -5.32
CA ALA A 132 -3.96 11.34 -5.29
C ALA A 132 -3.67 12.09 -6.61
N ASP A 133 -4.21 11.64 -7.75
CA ASP A 133 -4.02 12.26 -9.07
C ASP A 133 -5.02 13.42 -9.33
N ASP A 134 -6.15 13.47 -8.61
CA ASP A 134 -7.19 14.52 -8.71
C ASP A 134 -7.31 15.37 -7.42
N PRO A 135 -6.30 16.19 -7.06
CA PRO A 135 -6.40 17.08 -5.91
C PRO A 135 -7.37 18.24 -6.23
N GLU A 136 -8.57 18.24 -5.61
CA GLU A 136 -9.54 19.35 -5.68
C GLU A 136 -8.97 20.72 -5.22
#